data_AF-A0A218QK03-F1
#
_entry.id   AF-A0A218QK03-F1
#
_cell.length_a   1.000
_cell.length_b   1.000
_cell.length_c   1.000
_cell.angle_alpha   90.00
_cell.angle_beta   90.00
_cell.angle_gamma   90.00
#
_symmetry.space_group_name_H-M   'P 1'
#
loop_
_entity.id
_entity.type
_entity.pdbx_description
1 polymer ?
#
loop_
_entity_poly.entity_id
_entity_poly.type
_entity_poly.pdbx_seq_one_letter_code
_entity_poly.pdbx_strand_id
1 'polypeptide(L)'
;MFGFTGTPIFADNAASNQHGKRTTRDLFQECLHKYVITNAIADENVLKFSVEYWGKIKRKDGTLITEPKLDREFFENPDRISLIVDWIIANHNRKTHGRKFSAMLCTSSVDTLITYYDTFKNKQKQGLVDADTLAQMLPPLGVGMQHEPIRLCGACYAETPCQLSQ
;
A
#
# COMPACT_ATOMS: atom_id res chain seq x y z
N MET A 1 -22.77 -5.71 -23.84
CA MET A 1 -22.11 -4.91 -22.80
C MET A 1 -20.63 -5.27 -22.83
N PHE A 2 -19.72 -4.30 -22.79
CA PHE A 2 -18.28 -4.55 -22.79
C PHE A 2 -17.68 -4.14 -21.44
N GLY A 3 -16.66 -4.88 -20.99
CA GLY A 3 -15.95 -4.62 -19.74
C GLY A 3 -14.45 -4.68 -19.97
N PHE A 4 -13.73 -3.72 -19.38
CA PHE A 4 -12.27 -3.68 -19.35
C PHE A 4 -11.82 -3.85 -17.91
N THR A 5 -10.88 -4.76 -17.67
CA THR A 5 -10.30 -4.98 -16.33
C THR A 5 -8.86 -5.44 -16.44
N GLY A 6 -8.00 -4.90 -15.58
CA GLY A 6 -6.63 -5.40 -15.40
C GLY A 6 -6.54 -6.59 -14.45
N THR A 7 -7.57 -6.80 -13.62
CA THR A 7 -7.64 -7.85 -12.59
C THR A 7 -8.96 -8.62 -12.71
N PRO A 8 -9.06 -9.58 -13.64
CA PRO A 8 -10.27 -10.40 -13.81
C PRO A 8 -10.59 -11.24 -12.57
N ILE A 9 -11.89 -11.43 -12.33
CA ILE A 9 -12.44 -12.28 -11.27
C ILE A 9 -12.63 -13.69 -11.85
N PHE A 10 -11.90 -14.64 -11.29
CA PHE A 10 -11.95 -16.07 -11.50
C PHE A 10 -12.71 -16.77 -10.38
N ALA A 11 -12.95 -18.08 -10.52
CA ALA A 11 -13.58 -18.87 -9.47
C ALA A 11 -12.79 -18.84 -8.14
N ASP A 12 -11.46 -18.77 -8.22
CA ASP A 12 -10.55 -18.85 -7.08
C ASP A 12 -10.52 -17.57 -6.22
N ASN A 13 -10.73 -16.39 -6.83
CA ASN A 13 -10.76 -15.09 -6.15
C ASN A 13 -12.17 -14.48 -6.07
N ALA A 14 -13.20 -15.22 -6.50
CA ALA A 14 -14.59 -14.76 -6.41
C ALA A 14 -15.06 -14.72 -4.95
N ALA A 15 -15.15 -13.51 -4.41
CA ALA A 15 -15.86 -13.25 -3.17
C ALA A 15 -17.37 -13.45 -3.36
N SER A 16 -18.05 -13.97 -2.33
CA SER A 16 -19.51 -14.10 -2.34
C SER A 16 -20.13 -12.76 -1.99
N ASN A 17 -20.94 -12.21 -2.91
CA ASN A 17 -21.75 -11.02 -2.63
C ASN A 17 -23.22 -11.42 -2.41
N GLN A 18 -24.10 -10.44 -2.12
CA GLN A 18 -25.55 -10.64 -1.97
C GLN A 18 -26.23 -11.30 -3.19
N HIS A 19 -25.55 -11.34 -4.34
CA HIS A 19 -26.00 -11.96 -5.58
C HIS A 19 -25.20 -13.22 -5.99
N GLY A 20 -24.46 -13.80 -5.04
CA GLY A 20 -23.60 -14.98 -5.24
C GLY A 20 -22.19 -14.65 -5.72
N LYS A 21 -21.38 -15.69 -5.95
CA LYS A 21 -20.06 -15.59 -6.59
C LYS A 21 -20.25 -15.47 -8.11
N ARG A 22 -19.85 -14.35 -8.70
CA ARG A 22 -19.87 -14.15 -10.15
C ARG A 22 -18.47 -13.86 -10.66
N THR A 23 -18.05 -14.59 -11.68
CA THR A 23 -16.78 -14.36 -12.36
C THR A 23 -16.92 -13.23 -13.39
N THR A 24 -15.80 -12.67 -13.84
CA THR A 24 -15.82 -11.72 -14.96
C THR A 24 -16.43 -12.34 -16.21
N ARG A 25 -16.26 -13.66 -16.40
CA ARG A 25 -16.87 -14.41 -17.49
C ARG A 25 -18.39 -14.48 -17.38
N ASP A 26 -18.94 -14.66 -16.17
CA ASP A 26 -20.40 -14.72 -15.99
C ASP A 26 -21.06 -13.36 -16.29
N LEU A 27 -20.33 -12.26 -16.03
CA LEU A 27 -20.82 -10.90 -16.25
C LEU A 27 -20.66 -10.43 -17.70
N PHE A 28 -19.52 -10.73 -18.33
CA PHE A 28 -19.11 -10.16 -19.62
C PHE A 28 -18.90 -11.21 -20.72
N GLN A 29 -19.15 -12.48 -20.44
CA GLN A 29 -18.97 -13.60 -21.35
C GLN A 29 -17.49 -13.81 -21.72
N GLU A 30 -17.22 -14.15 -22.98
CA GLU A 30 -15.89 -14.52 -23.44
C GLU A 30 -14.93 -13.33 -23.48
N CYS A 31 -13.67 -13.58 -23.11
CA CYS A 31 -12.61 -12.60 -23.22
C CYS A 31 -12.22 -12.43 -24.69
N LEU A 32 -12.55 -11.28 -25.26
CA LEU A 32 -12.28 -10.99 -26.67
C LEU A 32 -10.80 -10.76 -26.99
N HIS A 33 -10.08 -10.13 -26.07
CA HIS A 33 -8.65 -9.86 -26.22
C HIS A 33 -7.97 -9.72 -24.87
N LYS A 34 -6.68 -10.05 -24.81
CA LYS A 34 -5.89 -10.01 -23.59
C LYS A 34 -4.53 -9.37 -23.83
N TYR A 35 -4.27 -8.31 -23.07
CA TYR A 35 -2.95 -7.68 -22.98
C TYR A 35 -2.49 -7.74 -21.54
N VAL A 36 -1.60 -8.69 -21.24
CA VAL A 36 -1.13 -8.98 -19.88
C VAL A 36 0.08 -8.12 -19.51
N ILE A 37 0.33 -7.96 -18.21
CA ILE A 37 1.47 -7.17 -17.71
C ILE A 37 2.83 -7.65 -18.24
N THR A 38 2.98 -8.95 -18.54
CA THR A 38 4.20 -9.49 -19.15
C THR A 38 4.42 -8.95 -20.56
N ASN A 39 3.35 -8.79 -21.35
CA ASN A 39 3.43 -8.18 -22.68
C ASN A 39 3.74 -6.69 -22.55
N ALA A 40 3.05 -6.00 -21.64
CA ALA A 40 3.26 -4.58 -21.40
C ALA A 40 4.70 -4.24 -20.97
N ILE A 41 5.34 -5.12 -20.21
CA ILE A 41 6.76 -5.00 -19.83
C ILE A 41 7.69 -5.32 -21.00
N ALA A 42 7.38 -6.32 -21.82
CA ALA A 42 8.19 -6.69 -22.99
C ALA A 42 8.18 -5.60 -24.07
N ASP A 43 7.03 -4.93 -24.23
CA ASP A 43 6.83 -3.83 -25.19
C ASP A 43 7.30 -2.47 -24.64
N GLU A 44 7.91 -2.43 -23.44
CA GLU A 44 8.36 -1.20 -22.77
C GLU A 44 7.27 -0.17 -22.45
N ASN A 45 6.00 -0.54 -22.56
CA ASN A 45 4.85 0.31 -22.22
C ASN A 45 4.64 0.42 -20.69
N VAL A 46 5.13 -0.54 -19.92
CA VAL A 46 5.04 -0.59 -18.45
C VAL A 46 6.40 -0.90 -17.84
N LEU A 47 6.77 -0.18 -16.78
CA LEU A 47 8.03 -0.41 -16.06
C LEU A 47 8.01 -1.71 -15.25
N LYS A 48 9.20 -2.29 -15.06
CA LYS A 48 9.42 -3.46 -14.21
C LYS A 48 9.31 -3.10 -12.73
N PHE A 49 8.98 -4.09 -11.91
CA PHE A 49 8.95 -3.93 -10.46
C PHE A 49 10.31 -4.26 -9.81
N SER A 50 10.73 -3.44 -8.86
CA SER A 50 11.84 -3.73 -7.96
C SER A 50 11.28 -3.94 -6.55
N VAL A 51 11.17 -5.20 -6.12
CA VAL A 51 10.61 -5.56 -4.82
C VAL A 51 11.72 -5.84 -3.82
N GLU A 52 11.72 -5.13 -2.70
CA GLU A 52 12.67 -5.28 -1.59
C GLU A 52 11.92 -5.52 -0.29
N TYR A 53 12.32 -6.53 0.49
CA TYR A 53 11.79 -6.79 1.82
C TYR A 53 12.76 -6.29 2.89
N TRP A 54 12.30 -5.35 3.72
CA TRP A 54 13.07 -4.77 4.81
C TRP A 54 12.62 -5.31 6.16
N GLY A 55 13.54 -5.97 6.87
CA GLY A 55 13.32 -6.51 8.22
C GLY A 55 13.88 -7.92 8.40
N LYS A 56 15.13 -8.03 8.86
CA LYS A 56 15.62 -9.30 9.44
C LYS A 56 15.30 -9.27 10.94
N ILE A 57 14.44 -10.16 11.40
CA ILE A 57 14.06 -10.23 12.81
C ILE A 57 15.12 -11.05 13.55
N LYS A 58 15.83 -10.40 14.48
CA LYS A 58 16.80 -11.03 15.38
C LYS A 58 16.19 -11.11 16.77
N ARG A 59 16.34 -12.25 17.45
CA ARG A 59 16.03 -12.36 18.88
C ARG A 59 17.08 -11.58 19.69
N LYS A 60 16.75 -11.31 20.97
CA LYS A 60 17.66 -10.65 21.93
C LYS A 60 18.97 -11.43 22.15
N ASP A 61 18.99 -12.73 21.84
CA ASP A 61 20.17 -13.61 21.89
C ASP A 61 21.01 -13.58 20.59
N GLY A 62 20.64 -12.76 19.59
CA GLY A 62 21.33 -12.64 18.31
C GLY A 62 20.97 -13.70 17.27
N THR A 63 20.13 -14.68 17.60
CA THR A 63 19.67 -15.69 16.64
C THR A 63 18.66 -15.12 15.65
N LEU A 64 18.77 -15.51 14.38
CA LEU A 64 17.81 -15.14 13.34
C LEU A 64 16.54 -15.98 13.51
N ILE A 65 15.38 -15.32 13.54
CA ILE A 65 14.10 -16.03 13.50
C ILE A 65 13.80 -16.35 12.04
N THR A 66 13.78 -17.64 11.70
CA THR A 66 13.53 -18.13 10.34
C THR A 66 12.09 -17.89 9.91
N GLU A 67 11.13 -18.01 10.84
CA GLU A 67 9.69 -17.79 10.61
C GLU A 67 9.05 -17.10 11.81
N PRO A 68 9.09 -15.76 11.88
CA PRO A 68 8.40 -15.03 12.93
C PRO A 68 6.89 -15.11 12.71
N LYS A 69 6.11 -15.20 13.79
CA LYS A 69 4.67 -14.98 13.71
C LYS A 69 4.45 -13.49 13.42
N LEU A 70 4.13 -13.17 12.17
CA LEU A 70 3.86 -11.80 11.71
C LEU A 70 2.37 -11.48 11.95
N ASP A 71 2.02 -11.16 13.19
CA ASP A 71 0.68 -10.72 13.56
C ASP A 71 0.54 -9.18 13.50
N ARG A 72 -0.69 -8.70 13.72
CA ARG A 72 -1.00 -7.27 13.69
C ARG A 72 -0.17 -6.49 14.71
N GLU A 73 -0.01 -7.04 15.91
CA GLU A 73 0.80 -6.43 16.98
C GLU A 73 2.26 -6.24 16.56
N PHE A 74 2.83 -7.20 15.82
CA PHE A 74 4.17 -7.07 15.27
C PHE A 74 4.29 -5.87 14.32
N PHE A 75 3.32 -5.67 13.42
CA PHE A 75 3.38 -4.60 12.42
C PHE A 75 3.01 -3.22 12.98
N GLU A 76 2.09 -3.18 13.94
CA GLU A 76 1.57 -1.95 14.56
C GLU A 76 2.38 -1.52 15.80
N ASN A 77 3.49 -2.21 16.10
CA ASN A 77 4.40 -1.85 17.19
C ASN A 77 4.98 -0.42 16.96
N PRO A 78 4.78 0.53 17.90
CA PRO A 78 5.25 1.92 17.75
C PRO A 78 6.76 2.07 17.57
N ASP A 79 7.57 1.25 18.24
CA ASP A 79 9.03 1.28 18.12
C ASP A 79 9.46 0.87 16.71
N ARG A 80 8.79 -0.15 16.16
CA ARG A 80 9.00 -0.59 14.78
C ARG A 80 8.61 0.49 13.78
N ILE A 81 7.46 1.14 14.00
CA ILE A 81 7.01 2.28 13.18
C ILE A 81 8.06 3.38 13.18
N SER A 82 8.61 3.73 14.36
CA SER A 82 9.68 4.73 14.48
C SER A 82 10.92 4.38 13.65
N LEU A 83 11.38 3.11 13.72
CA LEU A 83 12.52 2.62 12.93
C LEU A 83 12.26 2.67 11.42
N ILE A 84 11.03 2.36 11.00
CA ILE A 84 10.64 2.44 9.59
C ILE A 84 10.65 3.88 9.12
N VAL A 85 10.10 4.80 9.93
CA VAL A 85 10.10 6.23 9.62
C VAL A 85 11.54 6.74 9.48
N ASP A 86 12.44 6.37 10.40
CA ASP A 86 13.87 6.73 10.30
C ASP A 86 14.51 6.23 9.01
N TRP A 87 14.23 4.97 8.66
CA TRP A 87 14.73 4.40 7.43
C TRP A 87 14.21 5.13 6.19
N ILE A 88 12.92 5.48 6.17
CA ILE A 88 12.29 6.23 5.09
C ILE A 88 12.96 7.59 4.95
N ILE A 89 13.11 8.35 6.04
CA ILE A 89 13.74 9.68 6.02
C ILE A 89 15.17 9.59 5.46
N ALA A 90 15.96 8.62 5.93
CA ALA A 90 17.34 8.43 5.50
C ALA A 90 17.47 8.04 4.02
N ASN A 91 16.49 7.33 3.45
CA ASN A 91 16.57 6.77 2.10
C ASN A 91 15.69 7.47 1.06
N HIS A 92 14.79 8.37 1.47
CA HIS A 92 13.79 8.96 0.60
C HIS A 92 14.43 9.62 -0.62
N ASN A 93 15.39 10.52 -0.41
CA ASN A 93 16.08 11.23 -1.49
C ASN A 93 16.74 10.27 -2.49
N ARG A 94 17.35 9.18 -2.03
CA ARG A 94 17.96 8.20 -2.91
C ARG A 94 16.91 7.44 -3.73
N LYS A 95 15.84 6.98 -3.08
CA LYS A 95 14.77 6.19 -3.72
C LYS A 95 13.93 7.03 -4.69
N THR A 96 13.81 8.34 -4.46
CA THR A 96 13.06 9.27 -5.31
C THR A 96 13.92 10.03 -6.32
N HIS A 97 15.19 9.66 -6.50
CA HIS A 97 16.14 10.33 -7.39
C HIS A 97 16.23 11.83 -7.12
N GLY A 98 16.52 12.19 -5.87
CA GLY A 98 16.60 13.59 -5.42
C GLY A 98 15.24 14.29 -5.43
N ARG A 99 14.17 13.57 -5.08
CA ARG A 99 12.78 14.08 -5.08
C ARG A 99 12.26 14.47 -6.48
N LYS A 100 12.86 13.93 -7.54
CA LYS A 100 12.30 14.00 -8.90
C LYS A 100 10.97 13.23 -9.01
N PHE A 101 10.80 12.22 -8.16
CA PHE A 101 9.57 11.42 -8.06
C PHE A 101 8.97 11.51 -6.66
N SER A 102 7.66 11.32 -6.56
CA SER A 102 6.95 11.21 -5.27
C SER A 102 6.84 9.75 -4.84
N ALA A 103 6.52 9.51 -3.57
CA ALA A 103 6.32 8.17 -3.01
C ALA A 103 4.98 8.09 -2.27
N MET A 104 4.41 6.89 -2.18
CA MET A 104 3.22 6.59 -1.39
C MET A 104 3.56 5.60 -0.28
N LEU A 105 2.96 5.78 0.89
CA LEU A 105 3.03 4.87 2.02
C LEU A 105 1.64 4.28 2.28
N CYS A 106 1.49 2.98 2.10
CA CYS A 106 0.25 2.26 2.35
C CYS A 106 0.33 1.52 3.69
N THR A 107 -0.70 1.67 4.53
CA THR A 107 -0.80 1.03 5.86
C THR A 107 -2.02 0.12 5.93
N SER A 108 -2.05 -0.76 6.93
CA SER A 108 -3.13 -1.73 7.14
C SER A 108 -4.40 -1.14 7.75
N SER A 109 -4.27 -0.07 8.56
CA SER A 109 -5.36 0.51 9.33
C SER A 109 -5.24 2.03 9.44
N VAL A 110 -6.36 2.70 9.74
CA VAL A 110 -6.42 4.14 9.98
C VAL A 110 -5.61 4.51 11.23
N ASP A 111 -5.69 3.72 12.29
CA ASP A 111 -4.92 3.95 13.54
C ASP A 111 -3.40 3.92 13.28
N THR A 112 -2.95 2.96 12.47
CA THR A 112 -1.55 2.88 12.05
C THR A 112 -1.15 4.09 11.21
N LEU A 113 -2.02 4.54 10.30
CA LEU A 113 -1.78 5.73 9.48
C LEU A 113 -1.58 6.98 10.35
N ILE A 114 -2.45 7.20 11.34
CA ILE A 114 -2.33 8.31 12.30
C ILE A 114 -1.01 8.21 13.05
N THR A 115 -0.65 7.01 13.53
CA THR A 115 0.61 6.77 14.25
C THR A 115 1.84 7.10 13.39
N TYR A 116 1.85 6.69 12.11
CA TYR A 116 2.91 7.06 11.17
C TYR A 116 2.98 8.57 10.99
N TYR A 117 1.84 9.22 10.76
CA TYR A 117 1.77 10.65 10.54
C TYR A 117 2.33 11.45 11.72
N ASP A 118 1.90 11.12 12.95
CA ASP A 118 2.40 11.78 14.16
C ASP A 118 3.89 11.51 14.38
N THR A 119 4.37 10.31 14.05
CA THR A 119 5.79 9.97 14.13
C THR A 119 6.63 10.82 13.15
N PHE A 120 6.20 10.97 11.90
CA PHE A 120 6.84 11.86 10.92
C PHE A 120 6.84 13.32 11.40
N LYS A 121 5.70 13.80 11.91
CA LYS A 121 5.55 15.17 12.42
C LYS A 121 6.42 15.43 13.65
N ASN A 122 6.57 14.46 14.54
CA ASN A 122 7.43 14.60 15.72
C ASN A 122 8.90 14.61 15.34
N LYS A 123 9.34 13.75 14.40
CA LYS A 123 10.72 13.77 13.90
C LYS A 123 11.04 15.06 13.12
N GLN A 124 10.06 15.66 12.46
CA GLN A 124 10.21 17.00 11.88
C GLN A 124 10.50 18.07 12.94
N LYS A 125 9.71 18.10 14.02
CA LYS A 125 9.92 19.07 15.12
C LYS A 125 11.30 18.93 15.78
N GLN A 126 11.87 17.73 15.75
CA GLN A 126 13.22 17.45 16.26
C GLN A 126 14.33 17.90 15.28
N GLY A 127 13.99 18.47 14.13
CA GLY A 127 14.95 18.88 13.09
C GLY A 127 15.56 17.71 12.31
N LEU A 128 15.06 16.48 12.51
CA LEU A 128 15.50 15.29 11.78
C LEU A 128 14.87 15.21 10.37
N VAL A 129 13.82 16.00 10.14
CA VAL A 129 13.25 16.23 8.82
C VAL A 129 13.30 17.73 8.58
N ASP A 130 13.91 18.13 7.48
CA ASP A 130 13.97 19.52 7.05
C ASP A 130 12.54 20.10 6.99
N ALA A 131 12.28 21.14 7.78
CA ALA A 131 10.94 21.67 8.00
C ALA A 131 10.35 22.27 6.71
N ASP A 132 11.21 22.87 5.88
CA ASP A 132 10.85 23.40 4.57
C ASP A 132 10.45 22.29 3.59
N THR A 133 11.05 21.10 3.73
CA THR A 133 10.75 19.93 2.89
C THR A 133 9.34 19.37 3.12
N LEU A 134 8.82 19.38 4.35
CA LEU A 134 7.47 18.87 4.65
C LEU A 134 6.37 19.90 4.36
N ALA A 135 6.67 21.20 4.50
CA ALA A 135 5.75 22.26 4.10
C ALA A 135 5.42 22.22 2.59
N GLN A 136 6.34 21.72 1.76
CA GLN A 136 6.10 21.49 0.33
C GLN A 136 5.22 20.25 0.04
N MET A 137 5.13 19.30 0.98
CA MET A 137 4.30 18.09 0.85
C MET A 137 2.87 18.29 1.35
N LEU A 138 2.67 19.26 2.24
CA LEU A 138 1.36 19.64 2.73
C LEU A 138 0.71 20.65 1.77
N PRO A 139 -0.64 20.69 1.71
CA PRO A 139 -1.31 21.75 0.97
C PRO A 139 -0.85 23.12 1.49
N PRO A 140 -0.79 24.15 0.63
CA PRO A 140 -0.46 25.50 1.04
C PRO A 140 -1.32 25.96 2.22
N LEU A 141 -0.77 26.79 3.10
CA LEU A 141 -1.51 27.42 4.20
C LEU A 141 -2.79 28.07 3.65
N GLY A 142 -3.96 27.59 4.09
CA GLY A 142 -5.28 28.06 3.64
C GLY A 142 -5.98 27.17 2.60
N VAL A 143 -5.32 26.11 2.10
CA VAL A 143 -5.91 25.12 1.20
C VAL A 143 -6.16 23.83 1.98
N GLY A 144 -7.43 23.41 2.09
CA GLY A 144 -7.77 22.10 2.64
C GLY A 144 -7.62 21.00 1.58
N MET A 145 -7.33 19.77 1.99
CA MET A 145 -7.54 18.62 1.10
C MET A 145 -9.05 18.39 0.95
N GLN A 146 -9.57 18.34 -0.28
CA GLN A 146 -10.92 17.84 -0.51
C GLN A 146 -10.92 16.34 -0.22
N HIS A 147 -11.35 15.98 0.98
CA HIS A 147 -11.61 14.60 1.38
C HIS A 147 -12.95 14.14 0.80
N GLU A 148 -13.05 14.06 -0.51
CA GLU A 148 -14.12 13.26 -1.12
C GLU A 148 -13.64 11.82 -1.20
N PRO A 149 -14.45 10.84 -0.76
CA PRO A 149 -14.10 9.45 -1.00
C PRO A 149 -13.98 9.27 -2.51
N ILE A 150 -12.80 8.87 -2.98
CA ILE A 150 -12.63 8.42 -4.36
C ILE A 150 -13.62 7.28 -4.53
N ARG A 151 -14.71 7.53 -5.27
CA ARG A 151 -15.68 6.50 -5.65
C ARG A 151 -15.01 5.59 -6.69
N LEU A 152 -14.10 4.75 -6.22
CA LEU A 152 -13.68 3.56 -6.94
C LEU A 152 -14.94 2.69 -7.07
N CYS A 153 -15.26 2.24 -8.28
CA CYS A 153 -16.48 1.47 -8.49
C CYS A 153 -16.51 0.28 -7.52
N GLY A 154 -17.65 0.06 -6.87
CA GLY A 154 -17.83 -0.86 -5.74
C GLY A 154 -17.66 -2.35 -6.05
N ALA A 155 -16.94 -2.70 -7.11
CA ALA A 155 -16.57 -4.08 -7.41
C ALA A 155 -15.37 -4.58 -6.57
N CYS A 156 -14.58 -3.69 -5.96
CA CYS A 156 -13.32 -4.05 -5.31
C CYS A 156 -13.27 -3.88 -3.77
N TYR A 157 -14.31 -3.33 -3.15
CA TYR A 157 -14.33 -3.09 -1.70
C TYR A 157 -15.62 -3.65 -1.11
N ALA A 158 -15.62 -4.96 -0.81
CA ALA A 158 -16.62 -5.52 0.08
C ALA A 158 -16.26 -5.10 1.52
N GLU A 159 -17.12 -4.30 2.13
CA GLU A 159 -17.12 -4.04 3.56
C GLU A 159 -17.65 -5.29 4.28
N THR A 160 -16.77 -6.19 4.70
CA THR A 160 -17.05 -7.06 5.85
C THR A 160 -15.75 -7.46 6.54
N PRO A 161 -15.67 -7.41 7.87
CA PRO A 161 -14.52 -7.92 8.61
C PRO A 161 -14.44 -9.43 8.37
N CYS A 162 -13.30 -9.92 7.91
CA CYS A 162 -12.99 -11.34 7.92
C CYS A 162 -12.86 -11.78 9.39
N GLN A 163 -13.96 -12.23 9.99
CA GLN A 163 -13.90 -13.06 11.18
C GLN A 163 -13.55 -14.48 10.73
N LEU A 164 -12.30 -14.83 10.97
CA LEU A 164 -11.83 -16.21 11.07
C LEU A 164 -12.53 -16.88 12.26
N SER A 165 -13.43 -17.82 11.98
CA SER A 165 -13.70 -18.94 12.89
C SER A 165 -14.33 -20.12 12.14
N GLN A 166 -13.53 -21.20 12.04
CA GLN A 166 -13.87 -22.63 11.93
C GLN A 166 -14.83 -23.10 10.84
#